data_AF-A0A1F2EPF6-F1
#
_entry.id   AF-A0A1F2EPF6-F1
#
_cell.length_a   1.000
_cell.length_b   1.000
_cell.length_c   1.000
_cell.angle_alpha   90.00
_cell.angle_beta   90.00
_cell.angle_gamma   90.00
#
_symmetry.space_group_name_H-M   'P 1'
#
loop_
_entity.id
_entity.type
_entity.pdbx_description
1 polymer ?
#
loop_
_entity_poly.entity_id
_entity_poly.type
_entity_poly.pdbx_seq_one_letter_code
_entity_poly.pdbx_strand_id
1 'polypeptide(L)'
;MRRNLKEQAKEMLNQHTGWFVIFTIIYWAIVWIMSTIPTAISFVLFPISIFIWLGTIIFMAGADMAYLRSLMVKNNQRPVRIHRDIVEPIIRDAIKFTWSHILRGFYVFMWSLLFFLPAIYKGVGYAMTDYLIIDFPILTAREAITESRRMMRGRKWRFIWLNLRFIGWYLLIPFTLGLAYFYVKPYHSLALINFYEETLDEKGYPEKVLNHKRARQYRAKEVIVEEDELAADHQTKVKTTRPSHRDFTRKGKPSIFKRKYRFIEDQYTDDKNWNDF
;
A
#
# COMPACT_ATOMS: atom_id res chain seq x y z
N MET A 1 -0.70 -75.50 21.24
CA MET A 1 -0.32 -75.35 19.82
C MET A 1 0.27 -73.97 19.42
N ARG A 2 0.50 -73.01 20.34
CA ARG A 2 1.08 -71.67 20.01
C ARG A 2 2.60 -71.52 20.29
N ARG A 3 3.24 -72.52 20.90
CA ARG A 3 4.65 -72.42 21.35
C ARG A 3 5.70 -72.70 20.26
N ASN A 4 5.31 -73.19 19.09
CA ASN A 4 6.28 -73.70 18.12
C ASN A 4 6.82 -72.65 17.11
N LEU A 5 6.00 -71.66 16.71
CA LEU A 5 6.42 -70.66 15.70
C LEU A 5 7.59 -69.78 16.17
N LYS A 6 7.67 -69.47 17.47
CA LYS A 6 8.76 -68.66 18.04
C LYS A 6 10.07 -69.45 18.15
N GLU A 7 9.99 -70.72 18.56
CA GLU A 7 11.17 -71.60 18.64
C GLU A 7 11.71 -71.91 17.24
N GLN A 8 10.83 -72.18 16.26
CA GLN A 8 11.20 -72.35 14.85
C GLN A 8 11.86 -71.07 14.27
N ALA A 9 11.31 -69.88 14.55
CA ALA A 9 11.93 -68.62 14.13
C ALA A 9 13.31 -68.39 14.78
N LYS A 10 13.48 -68.80 16.04
CA LYS A 10 14.74 -68.70 16.78
C LYS A 10 15.80 -69.67 16.25
N GLU A 11 15.39 -70.89 15.90
CA GLU A 11 16.28 -71.90 15.30
C GLU A 11 16.75 -71.46 13.91
N MET A 12 15.83 -70.94 13.06
CA MET A 12 16.17 -70.36 11.76
C MET A 12 17.06 -69.11 11.87
N LEU A 13 16.80 -68.26 12.86
CA LEU A 13 17.64 -67.10 13.12
C LEU A 13 19.05 -67.54 13.54
N ASN A 14 19.18 -68.51 14.45
CA ASN A 14 20.47 -69.01 14.95
C ASN A 14 21.31 -69.69 13.86
N GLN A 15 20.70 -70.41 12.92
CA GLN A 15 21.42 -71.04 11.81
C GLN A 15 21.97 -70.03 10.78
N HIS A 16 21.33 -68.87 10.62
CA HIS A 16 21.68 -67.87 9.60
C HIS A 16 21.76 -66.42 10.13
N THR A 17 22.18 -66.24 11.38
CA THR A 17 22.17 -64.93 12.09
C THR A 17 22.85 -63.82 11.30
N GLY A 18 24.04 -64.10 10.74
CA GLY A 18 24.83 -63.12 10.00
C GLY A 18 24.08 -62.57 8.77
N TRP A 19 23.36 -63.42 8.05
CA TRP A 19 22.61 -63.01 6.85
C TRP A 19 21.42 -62.12 7.21
N PHE A 20 20.66 -62.47 8.24
CA PHE A 20 19.52 -61.65 8.71
C PHE A 20 19.95 -60.29 9.27
N VAL A 21 21.09 -60.24 9.98
CA VAL A 21 21.65 -58.99 10.50
C VAL A 21 22.09 -58.09 9.34
N ILE A 22 22.80 -58.61 8.35
CA ILE A 22 23.22 -57.87 7.15
C ILE A 22 21.98 -57.34 6.41
N PHE A 23 20.99 -58.18 6.17
CA PHE A 23 19.75 -57.79 5.48
C PHE A 23 19.00 -56.68 6.22
N THR A 24 18.91 -56.78 7.55
CA THR A 24 18.24 -55.77 8.39
C THR A 24 18.99 -54.44 8.37
N ILE A 25 20.33 -54.47 8.44
CA ILE A 25 21.16 -53.27 8.33
C ILE A 25 20.98 -52.60 6.97
N ILE A 26 20.98 -53.38 5.88
CA ILE A 26 20.77 -52.86 4.52
C ILE A 26 19.36 -52.25 4.39
N TYR A 27 18.33 -52.91 4.90
CA TYR A 27 16.96 -52.39 4.90
C TYR A 27 16.88 -51.03 5.62
N TRP A 28 17.41 -50.94 6.84
CA TRP A 28 17.42 -49.68 7.59
C TRP A 28 18.28 -48.59 6.92
N ALA A 29 19.39 -48.96 6.29
CA ALA A 29 20.22 -48.02 5.53
C ALA A 29 19.47 -47.43 4.33
N ILE A 30 18.75 -48.26 3.58
CA ILE A 30 17.93 -47.81 2.44
C ILE A 30 16.81 -46.89 2.91
N VAL A 31 16.10 -47.26 3.98
CA VAL A 31 15.03 -46.43 4.56
C VAL A 31 15.59 -45.06 5.00
N TRP A 32 16.76 -45.06 5.64
CA TRP A 32 17.42 -43.84 6.09
C TRP A 32 17.86 -42.94 4.92
N ILE A 33 18.45 -43.51 3.86
CA ILE A 33 18.87 -42.77 2.66
C ILE A 33 17.64 -42.19 1.93
N MET A 34 16.59 -42.99 1.77
CA MET A 34 15.34 -42.57 1.13
C MET A 34 14.63 -41.45 1.90
N SER A 35 14.75 -41.43 3.23
CA SER A 35 14.18 -40.36 4.05
C SER A 35 15.06 -39.11 4.10
N THR A 36 16.39 -39.25 4.15
CA THR A 36 17.30 -38.12 4.35
C THR A 36 17.45 -37.26 3.11
N ILE A 37 17.52 -37.86 1.90
CA ILE A 37 17.71 -37.11 0.65
C ILE A 37 16.58 -36.09 0.39
N PRO A 38 15.28 -36.46 0.46
CA PRO A 38 14.18 -35.49 0.26
C PRO A 38 14.14 -34.41 1.32
N THR A 39 14.44 -34.75 2.58
CA THR A 39 14.48 -33.75 3.67
C THR A 39 15.60 -32.75 3.45
N ALA A 40 16.81 -33.20 3.08
CA ALA A 40 17.94 -32.32 2.78
C ALA A 40 17.65 -31.38 1.61
N ILE A 41 17.04 -31.90 0.53
CA ILE A 41 16.60 -31.07 -0.60
C ILE A 41 15.59 -30.01 -0.14
N SER A 42 14.61 -30.42 0.68
CA SER A 42 13.60 -29.50 1.22
C SER A 42 14.22 -28.39 2.08
N PHE A 43 15.23 -28.72 2.91
CA PHE A 43 15.94 -27.73 3.72
C PHE A 43 16.73 -26.72 2.88
N VAL A 44 17.31 -27.15 1.75
CA VAL A 44 18.02 -26.24 0.82
C VAL A 44 17.04 -25.35 0.06
N LEU A 45 15.89 -25.89 -0.34
CA LEU A 45 14.86 -25.14 -1.07
C LEU A 45 14.00 -24.24 -0.17
N PHE A 46 13.90 -24.56 1.13
CA PHE A 46 13.11 -23.79 2.10
C PHE A 46 13.49 -22.30 2.17
N PRO A 47 14.77 -21.90 2.34
CA PRO A 47 15.14 -20.48 2.36
C PRO A 47 14.82 -19.80 1.02
N ILE A 48 15.10 -20.47 -0.10
CA ILE A 48 14.78 -19.96 -1.45
C ILE A 48 13.29 -19.71 -1.60
N SER A 49 12.46 -20.64 -1.12
CA SER A 49 11.01 -20.54 -1.13
C SER A 49 10.52 -19.36 -0.29
N ILE A 50 11.13 -19.11 0.88
CA ILE A 50 10.83 -17.92 1.71
C ILE A 50 11.13 -16.64 0.94
N PHE A 51 12.29 -16.54 0.29
CA PHE A 51 12.65 -15.35 -0.50
C PHE A 51 11.69 -15.12 -1.66
N ILE A 52 11.30 -16.18 -2.37
CA ILE A 52 10.28 -16.10 -3.43
C ILE A 52 8.97 -15.60 -2.84
N TRP A 53 8.52 -16.16 -1.72
CA TRP A 53 7.27 -15.79 -1.08
C TRP A 53 7.27 -14.32 -0.62
N LEU A 54 8.35 -13.86 0.00
CA LEU A 54 8.55 -12.46 0.36
C LEU A 54 8.54 -11.54 -0.87
N GLY A 55 9.23 -11.95 -1.95
CA GLY A 55 9.21 -11.23 -3.22
C GLY A 55 7.81 -11.11 -3.81
N THR A 56 7.01 -12.18 -3.75
CA THR A 56 5.62 -12.16 -4.24
C THR A 56 4.72 -11.23 -3.45
N ILE A 57 4.90 -11.13 -2.12
CA ILE A 57 4.16 -10.18 -1.28
C ILE A 57 4.47 -8.75 -1.69
N ILE A 58 5.75 -8.40 -1.84
CA ILE A 58 6.19 -7.06 -2.22
C ILE A 58 5.67 -6.72 -3.62
N PHE A 59 5.71 -7.68 -4.55
CA PHE A 59 5.20 -7.50 -5.91
C PHE A 59 3.69 -7.26 -5.93
N MET A 60 2.91 -8.07 -5.20
CA MET A 60 1.46 -7.87 -5.07
C MET A 60 1.12 -6.49 -4.49
N ALA A 61 1.81 -6.08 -3.43
CA ALA A 61 1.62 -4.78 -2.81
C ALA A 61 1.94 -3.63 -3.78
N GLY A 62 3.03 -3.73 -4.53
CA GLY A 62 3.38 -2.78 -5.58
C GLY A 62 2.35 -2.72 -6.71
N ALA A 63 1.82 -3.87 -7.14
CA ALA A 63 0.80 -3.96 -8.17
C ALA A 63 -0.53 -3.31 -7.73
N ASP A 64 -0.96 -3.53 -6.48
CA ASP A 64 -2.18 -2.91 -5.95
C ASP A 64 -2.02 -1.39 -5.79
N MET A 65 -0.84 -0.93 -5.37
CA MET A 65 -0.50 0.49 -5.34
C MET A 65 -0.55 1.14 -6.74
N ALA A 66 0.04 0.49 -7.75
CA ALA A 66 0.01 0.96 -9.13
C ALA A 66 -1.42 1.00 -9.69
N TYR A 67 -2.24 0.02 -9.36
CA TYR A 67 -3.66 -0.02 -9.71
C TYR A 67 -4.42 1.16 -9.11
N LEU A 68 -4.30 1.38 -7.79
CA LEU A 68 -4.95 2.50 -7.10
C LEU A 68 -4.52 3.85 -7.67
N ARG A 69 -3.21 4.03 -7.93
CA ARG A 69 -2.68 5.28 -8.48
C ARG A 69 -3.16 5.54 -9.90
N SER A 70 -3.25 4.52 -10.74
CA SER A 70 -3.82 4.63 -12.08
C SER A 70 -5.29 5.07 -12.04
N LEU A 71 -6.08 4.52 -11.13
CA LEU A 71 -7.46 4.94 -10.91
C LEU A 71 -7.56 6.40 -10.43
N MET A 72 -6.70 6.83 -9.50
CA MET A 72 -6.69 8.21 -9.02
C MET A 72 -6.30 9.21 -10.11
N VAL A 73 -5.31 8.88 -10.96
CA VAL A 73 -4.90 9.72 -12.09
C VAL A 73 -6.03 9.85 -13.12
N LYS A 74 -6.74 8.75 -13.40
CA LYS A 74 -7.89 8.74 -14.30
C LYS A 74 -9.09 9.49 -13.71
N ASN A 75 -9.37 9.34 -12.41
CA ASN A 75 -10.44 10.06 -11.71
C ASN A 75 -10.20 11.58 -11.75
N ASN A 76 -8.94 12.00 -11.55
CA ASN A 76 -8.51 13.39 -11.62
C ASN A 76 -8.35 13.94 -13.05
N GLN A 77 -8.88 13.25 -14.07
CA GLN A 77 -8.86 13.63 -15.50
C GLN A 77 -7.45 13.94 -16.04
N ARG A 78 -6.41 13.34 -15.45
CA ARG A 78 -5.03 13.47 -15.93
C ARG A 78 -4.72 12.33 -16.91
N PRO A 79 -3.94 12.57 -17.98
CA PRO A 79 -3.53 11.50 -18.87
C PRO A 79 -2.62 10.53 -18.11
N VAL A 80 -2.99 9.25 -18.09
CA VAL A 80 -2.23 8.18 -17.41
C VAL A 80 -0.89 8.00 -18.13
N ARG A 81 0.22 8.15 -17.40
CA ARG A 81 1.57 7.92 -17.94
C ARG A 81 2.10 6.60 -17.40
N ILE A 82 2.14 5.57 -18.23
CA ILE A 82 2.51 4.18 -17.87
C ILE A 82 3.83 4.13 -17.07
N HIS A 83 4.87 4.79 -17.57
CA HIS A 83 6.20 4.73 -16.94
C HIS A 83 6.25 5.34 -15.54
N ARG A 84 5.55 6.45 -15.31
CA ARG A 84 5.61 7.18 -14.02
C ARG A 84 4.53 6.71 -13.05
N ASP A 85 3.40 6.28 -13.57
CA ASP A 85 2.21 6.03 -12.75
C ASP A 85 1.98 4.55 -12.43
N ILE A 86 2.65 3.65 -13.16
CA ILE A 86 2.54 2.21 -12.96
C ILE A 86 3.89 1.60 -12.55
N VAL A 87 4.99 1.93 -13.24
CA VAL A 87 6.30 1.29 -13.01
C VAL A 87 7.01 1.85 -11.78
N GLU A 88 7.01 3.17 -11.60
CA GLU A 88 7.70 3.83 -10.48
C GLU A 88 7.20 3.40 -9.08
N PRO A 89 5.89 3.25 -8.84
CA PRO A 89 5.37 2.74 -7.57
C PRO A 89 5.82 1.31 -7.23
N ILE A 90 5.92 0.43 -8.24
CA ILE A 90 6.29 -0.98 -8.06
C ILE A 90 7.74 -1.11 -7.58
N ILE A 91 8.65 -0.28 -8.10
CA ILE A 91 10.09 -0.41 -7.85
C ILE A 91 10.51 0.34 -6.58
N ARG A 92 9.99 1.55 -6.36
CA ARG A 92 10.53 2.46 -5.33
C ARG A 92 9.67 2.54 -4.06
N ASP A 93 8.36 2.46 -4.20
CA ASP A 93 7.43 2.73 -3.09
C ASP A 93 6.69 1.49 -2.58
N ALA A 94 6.78 0.36 -3.27
CA ALA A 94 6.18 -0.92 -2.86
C ALA A 94 6.60 -1.36 -1.45
N ILE A 95 7.87 -1.16 -1.06
CA ILE A 95 8.36 -1.50 0.29
C ILE A 95 7.66 -0.67 1.36
N LYS A 96 7.50 0.64 1.14
CA LYS A 96 6.81 1.54 2.08
C LYS A 96 5.33 1.19 2.19
N PHE A 97 4.69 0.89 1.06
CA PHE A 97 3.29 0.49 1.01
C PHE A 97 3.05 -0.84 1.73
N THR A 98 3.94 -1.82 1.53
CA THR A 98 3.94 -3.10 2.25
C THR A 98 4.10 -2.89 3.75
N TRP A 99 5.03 -2.02 4.18
CA TRP A 99 5.24 -1.70 5.59
C TRP A 99 4.01 -1.05 6.24
N SER A 100 3.34 -0.14 5.52
CA SER A 100 2.08 0.46 5.97
C SER A 100 1.00 -0.60 6.24
N HIS A 101 0.86 -1.58 5.33
CA HIS A 101 -0.10 -2.67 5.46
C HIS A 101 0.20 -3.57 6.67
N ILE A 102 1.48 -3.90 6.90
CA ILE A 102 1.89 -4.69 8.07
C ILE A 102 1.55 -3.96 9.37
N LEU A 103 1.87 -2.66 9.46
CA LEU A 103 1.58 -1.86 10.65
C LEU A 103 0.06 -1.77 10.90
N ARG A 104 -0.72 -1.47 9.85
CA ARG A 104 -2.18 -1.40 9.94
C ARG A 104 -2.76 -2.74 10.39
N GLY A 105 -2.29 -3.85 9.82
CA GLY A 105 -2.68 -5.21 10.21
C GLY A 105 -2.37 -5.50 11.67
N PHE A 106 -1.16 -5.15 12.14
CA PHE A 106 -0.76 -5.32 13.54
C PHE A 106 -1.65 -4.52 14.49
N TYR A 107 -1.95 -3.26 14.18
CA TYR A 107 -2.86 -2.47 15.01
C TYR A 107 -4.26 -3.06 15.03
N VAL A 108 -4.82 -3.44 13.88
CA VAL A 108 -6.14 -4.07 13.81
C VAL A 108 -6.17 -5.39 14.59
N PHE A 109 -5.10 -6.19 14.50
CA PHE A 109 -4.95 -7.43 15.26
C PHE A 109 -4.95 -7.17 16.78
N MET A 110 -4.14 -6.22 17.24
CA MET A 110 -4.08 -5.80 18.65
C MET A 110 -5.45 -5.33 19.16
N TRP A 111 -6.17 -4.53 18.37
CA TRP A 111 -7.51 -4.11 18.74
C TRP A 111 -8.53 -5.25 18.69
N SER A 112 -8.42 -6.18 17.73
CA SER A 112 -9.30 -7.35 17.61
C SER A 112 -9.16 -8.32 18.77
N LEU A 113 -7.95 -8.40 19.35
CA LEU A 113 -7.66 -9.21 20.53
C LEU A 113 -8.26 -8.59 21.80
N LEU A 114 -8.45 -7.27 21.82
CA LEU A 114 -8.99 -6.55 22.98
C LEU A 114 -10.52 -6.55 22.98
N PHE A 115 -11.19 -6.26 21.85
CA PHE A 115 -12.63 -6.43 21.61
C PHE A 115 -12.96 -6.25 20.11
N PHE A 116 -13.91 -7.02 19.56
CA PHE A 116 -14.26 -6.99 18.12
C PHE A 116 -14.80 -5.63 17.62
N LEU A 117 -15.64 -4.95 18.41
CA LEU A 117 -16.26 -3.66 18.06
C LEU A 117 -15.27 -2.48 17.98
N PRO A 118 -14.39 -2.22 18.97
CA PRO A 118 -13.42 -1.13 18.88
C PRO A 118 -12.37 -1.36 17.80
N ALA A 119 -12.05 -2.61 17.44
CA ALA A 119 -11.17 -2.91 16.32
C ALA A 119 -11.71 -2.41 14.99
N ILE A 120 -12.99 -2.67 14.72
CA ILE A 120 -13.67 -2.16 13.52
C ILE A 120 -13.70 -0.64 13.57
N TYR A 121 -14.06 -0.04 14.71
CA TYR A 121 -14.16 1.41 14.86
C TYR A 121 -12.82 2.14 14.66
N LYS A 122 -11.71 1.61 15.20
CA LYS A 122 -10.36 2.14 14.96
C LYS A 122 -9.90 1.88 13.54
N GLY A 123 -10.17 0.70 12.98
CA GLY A 123 -9.85 0.34 11.60
C GLY A 123 -10.48 1.29 10.58
N VAL A 124 -11.72 1.71 10.80
CA VAL A 124 -12.41 2.74 10.01
C VAL A 124 -11.69 4.08 10.10
N GLY A 125 -11.15 4.45 11.27
CA GLY A 125 -10.35 5.67 11.44
C GLY A 125 -9.05 5.70 10.61
N TYR A 126 -8.52 4.54 10.23
CA TYR A 126 -7.29 4.40 9.44
C TYR A 126 -7.56 4.14 7.95
N ALA A 127 -8.81 4.09 7.53
CA ALA A 127 -9.16 3.72 6.15
C ALA A 127 -8.67 4.73 5.10
N MET A 128 -8.46 5.99 5.48
CA MET A 128 -8.00 7.04 4.56
C MET A 128 -6.48 7.13 4.45
N THR A 129 -5.72 6.47 5.32
CA THR A 129 -4.26 6.56 5.38
C THR A 129 -3.62 6.25 4.03
N ASP A 130 -4.06 5.19 3.35
CA ASP A 130 -3.50 4.77 2.08
C ASP A 130 -3.72 5.83 0.99
N TYR A 131 -4.89 6.47 0.97
CA TYR A 131 -5.21 7.57 0.04
C TYR A 131 -4.34 8.80 0.29
N LEU A 132 -4.12 9.19 1.57
CA LEU A 132 -3.25 10.32 1.90
C LEU A 132 -1.79 10.07 1.49
N ILE A 133 -1.28 8.86 1.65
CA ILE A 133 0.11 8.53 1.27
C ILE A 133 0.26 8.59 -0.25
N ILE A 134 -0.75 8.12 -1.00
CA ILE A 134 -0.73 8.16 -2.46
C ILE A 134 -0.81 9.61 -2.98
N ASP A 135 -1.67 10.44 -2.40
CA ASP A 135 -1.84 11.84 -2.82
C ASP A 135 -0.70 12.76 -2.33
N PHE A 136 -0.19 12.52 -1.12
CA PHE A 136 0.83 13.33 -0.47
C PHE A 136 2.01 12.48 0.01
N PRO A 137 2.96 12.13 -0.87
CA PRO A 137 4.13 11.33 -0.51
C PRO A 137 5.11 12.04 0.45
N ILE A 138 4.84 13.31 0.79
CA ILE A 138 5.60 14.11 1.77
C ILE A 138 5.27 13.68 3.21
N LEU A 139 4.12 13.03 3.42
CA LEU A 139 3.69 12.56 4.73
C LEU A 139 4.41 11.25 5.09
N THR A 140 4.92 11.18 6.31
CA THR A 140 5.40 9.92 6.90
C THR A 140 4.20 9.03 7.22
N ALA A 141 4.35 7.70 7.21
CA ALA A 141 3.27 6.75 7.53
C ALA A 141 2.54 7.11 8.85
N ARG A 142 3.28 7.47 9.91
CA ARG A 142 2.69 7.87 11.20
C ARG A 142 1.89 9.18 11.13
N GLU A 143 2.33 10.12 10.29
CA GLU A 143 1.64 11.39 10.06
C GLU A 143 0.36 11.15 9.26
N ALA A 144 0.42 10.33 8.20
CA ALA A 144 -0.75 9.95 7.40
C ALA A 144 -1.81 9.20 8.22
N ILE A 145 -1.41 8.36 9.19
CA ILE A 145 -2.34 7.71 10.13
C ILE A 145 -3.04 8.73 11.03
N THR A 146 -2.29 9.71 11.53
CA THR A 146 -2.83 10.76 12.40
C THR A 146 -3.80 11.66 11.63
N GLU A 147 -3.43 12.05 10.41
CA GLU A 147 -4.30 12.84 9.54
C GLU A 147 -5.53 12.06 9.09
N SER A 148 -5.42 10.76 8.79
CA SER A 148 -6.59 9.91 8.50
C SER A 148 -7.57 9.90 9.68
N ARG A 149 -7.08 9.76 10.93
CA ARG A 149 -7.94 9.82 12.11
C ARG A 149 -8.67 11.16 12.21
N ARG A 150 -7.95 12.26 11.99
CA ARG A 150 -8.52 13.62 11.96
C ARG A 150 -9.61 13.73 10.89
N MET A 151 -9.34 13.25 9.67
CA MET A 151 -10.29 13.25 8.55
C MET A 151 -11.54 12.41 8.84
N MET A 152 -11.39 11.31 9.56
CA MET A 152 -12.48 10.38 9.87
C MET A 152 -13.32 10.76 11.11
N ARG A 153 -12.83 11.66 11.98
CA ARG A 153 -13.58 12.11 13.18
C ARG A 153 -14.93 12.71 12.78
N GLY A 154 -16.03 12.18 13.34
CA GLY A 154 -17.41 12.58 13.04
C GLY A 154 -18.05 11.89 11.82
N ARG A 155 -17.28 11.16 10.99
CA ARG A 155 -17.78 10.54 9.74
C ARG A 155 -17.62 9.02 9.68
N LYS A 156 -17.15 8.39 10.77
CA LYS A 156 -16.94 6.94 10.87
C LYS A 156 -18.23 6.15 10.56
N TRP A 157 -19.37 6.62 11.06
CA TRP A 157 -20.67 6.00 10.77
C TRP A 157 -21.02 6.02 9.29
N ARG A 158 -20.84 7.17 8.62
CA ARG A 158 -21.11 7.29 7.17
C ARG A 158 -20.23 6.33 6.36
N PHE A 159 -18.98 6.15 6.76
CA PHE A 159 -18.08 5.17 6.14
C PHE A 159 -18.52 3.71 6.36
N ILE A 160 -19.00 3.38 7.56
CA ILE A 160 -19.55 2.04 7.86
C ILE A 160 -20.78 1.78 6.97
N TRP A 161 -21.71 2.74 6.90
CA TRP A 161 -22.90 2.64 6.05
C TRP A 161 -22.55 2.50 4.57
N LEU A 162 -21.54 3.23 4.09
CA LEU A 162 -21.04 3.09 2.73
C LEU A 162 -20.61 1.64 2.48
N ASN A 163 -19.75 1.08 3.32
CA ASN A 163 -19.28 -0.30 3.17
C ASN A 163 -20.40 -1.34 3.33
N LEU A 164 -21.39 -1.08 4.19
CA LEU A 164 -22.53 -1.98 4.40
C LEU A 164 -23.39 -2.10 3.14
N ARG A 165 -23.54 -1.03 2.34
CA ARG A 165 -24.23 -1.11 1.04
C ARG A 165 -23.51 -2.00 0.04
N PHE A 166 -22.18 -2.09 0.14
CA PHE A 166 -21.37 -2.94 -0.72
C PHE A 166 -21.35 -4.40 -0.28
N ILE A 167 -21.69 -4.73 0.97
CA ILE A 167 -21.65 -6.12 1.45
C ILE A 167 -22.55 -7.04 0.63
N GLY A 168 -23.71 -6.54 0.16
CA GLY A 168 -24.61 -7.28 -0.73
C GLY A 168 -23.97 -7.58 -2.09
N TRP A 169 -23.20 -6.65 -2.64
CA TRP A 169 -22.43 -6.85 -3.87
C TRP A 169 -21.27 -7.83 -3.68
N TYR A 170 -20.59 -7.79 -2.53
CA TYR A 170 -19.56 -8.76 -2.19
C TYR A 170 -20.13 -10.17 -1.97
N LEU A 171 -21.36 -10.31 -1.47
CA LEU A 171 -22.03 -11.59 -1.30
C LEU A 171 -22.34 -12.28 -2.65
N LEU A 172 -22.53 -11.52 -3.73
CA LEU A 172 -22.75 -12.04 -5.09
C LEU A 172 -21.50 -12.65 -5.75
N ILE A 173 -20.31 -12.37 -5.21
CA ILE A 173 -19.03 -12.85 -5.77
C ILE A 173 -18.95 -14.39 -5.77
N PRO A 174 -19.18 -15.12 -4.66
CA PRO A 174 -19.15 -16.58 -4.68
C PRO A 174 -20.22 -17.18 -5.60
N PHE A 175 -21.41 -16.58 -5.68
CA PHE A 175 -22.49 -17.06 -6.57
C PHE A 175 -22.17 -16.90 -8.06
N THR A 176 -21.26 -15.99 -8.42
CA THR A 176 -20.82 -15.75 -9.81
C THR A 176 -19.44 -16.33 -10.11
N LEU A 177 -18.93 -17.26 -9.27
CA LEU A 177 -17.59 -17.84 -9.38
C LEU A 177 -16.47 -16.78 -9.49
N GLY A 178 -16.65 -15.61 -8.86
CA GLY A 178 -15.66 -14.53 -8.87
C GLY A 178 -15.81 -13.51 -10.00
N LEU A 179 -16.70 -13.69 -10.98
CA LEU A 179 -16.88 -12.73 -12.07
C LEU A 179 -17.36 -11.35 -11.59
N ALA A 180 -18.26 -11.30 -10.59
CA ALA A 180 -18.73 -10.03 -10.04
C ALA A 180 -17.59 -9.20 -9.40
N TYR A 181 -16.51 -9.83 -8.94
CA TYR A 181 -15.40 -9.12 -8.30
C TYR A 181 -14.75 -8.08 -9.23
N PHE A 182 -14.62 -8.40 -10.52
CA PHE A 182 -14.02 -7.48 -11.51
C PHE A 182 -14.81 -6.18 -11.69
N TYR A 183 -16.13 -6.21 -11.45
CA TYR A 183 -16.97 -5.02 -11.48
C TYR A 183 -17.05 -4.35 -10.10
N VAL A 184 -17.21 -5.15 -9.04
CA VAL A 184 -17.40 -4.65 -7.68
C VAL A 184 -16.14 -3.97 -7.14
N LYS A 185 -14.94 -4.49 -7.42
CA LYS A 185 -13.67 -3.89 -6.97
C LYS A 185 -13.51 -2.43 -7.42
N PRO A 186 -13.50 -2.09 -8.73
CA PRO A 186 -13.34 -0.70 -9.17
C PRO A 186 -14.49 0.20 -8.72
N TYR A 187 -15.72 -0.32 -8.66
CA TYR A 187 -16.88 0.44 -8.21
C TYR A 187 -16.78 0.83 -6.73
N HIS A 188 -16.40 -0.11 -5.86
CA HIS A 188 -16.16 0.13 -4.44
C HIS A 188 -14.97 1.08 -4.22
N SER A 189 -13.85 0.88 -4.93
CA SER A 189 -12.70 1.77 -4.85
C SER A 189 -13.03 3.22 -5.24
N LEU A 190 -13.81 3.43 -6.32
CA LEU A 190 -14.24 4.77 -6.71
C LEU A 190 -15.14 5.44 -5.66
N ALA A 191 -16.03 4.68 -5.03
CA ALA A 191 -16.86 5.20 -3.95
C ALA A 191 -16.03 5.67 -2.75
N LEU A 192 -14.97 4.93 -2.41
CA LEU A 192 -14.03 5.30 -1.34
C LEU A 192 -13.19 6.54 -1.71
N ILE A 193 -12.75 6.66 -2.97
CA ILE A 193 -12.03 7.85 -3.47
C ILE A 193 -12.93 9.08 -3.38
N ASN A 194 -14.19 8.99 -3.82
CA ASN A 194 -15.13 10.11 -3.75
C ASN A 194 -15.40 10.53 -2.31
N PHE A 195 -15.53 9.56 -1.39
CA PHE A 195 -15.64 9.84 0.03
C PHE A 195 -14.38 10.54 0.56
N TYR A 196 -13.20 10.09 0.16
CA TYR A 196 -11.93 10.72 0.52
C TYR A 196 -11.85 12.18 0.04
N GLU A 197 -12.16 12.45 -1.23
CA GLU A 197 -12.16 13.81 -1.80
C GLU A 197 -13.14 14.73 -1.05
N GLU A 198 -14.37 14.27 -0.80
CA GLU A 198 -15.35 15.01 0.00
C GLU A 198 -14.82 15.30 1.42
N THR A 199 -14.17 14.31 2.03
CA THR A 199 -13.61 14.51 3.37
C THR A 199 -12.47 15.51 3.42
N LEU A 200 -11.69 15.60 2.33
CA LEU A 200 -10.57 16.51 2.16
C LEU A 200 -11.04 17.94 1.86
N ASP A 201 -12.07 18.09 1.04
CA ASP A 201 -12.67 19.39 0.72
C ASP A 201 -13.29 20.04 1.97
N GLU A 202 -13.91 19.26 2.84
CA GLU A 202 -14.51 19.76 4.08
C GLU A 202 -13.49 20.07 5.19
N LYS A 203 -12.46 19.23 5.39
CA LYS A 203 -11.50 19.37 6.53
C LYS A 203 -10.16 19.98 6.16
N GLY A 204 -9.96 20.30 4.89
CA GLY A 204 -8.73 20.88 4.38
C GLY A 204 -7.54 19.91 4.32
N TYR A 205 -6.51 20.38 3.63
CA TYR A 205 -5.27 19.64 3.42
C TYR A 205 -4.48 19.44 4.73
N PRO A 206 -3.68 18.37 4.84
CA PRO A 206 -2.76 18.17 5.95
C PRO A 206 -1.82 19.37 6.14
N GLU A 207 -1.52 19.73 7.38
CA GLU A 207 -0.75 20.93 7.71
C GLU A 207 0.64 20.92 7.05
N LYS A 208 1.33 19.78 7.10
CA LYS A 208 2.64 19.60 6.48
C LYS A 208 2.61 19.84 4.96
N VAL A 209 1.50 19.52 4.30
CA VAL A 209 1.26 19.77 2.87
C VAL A 209 1.02 21.26 2.62
N LEU A 210 0.23 21.92 3.48
CA LEU A 210 0.00 23.37 3.42
C LEU A 210 1.30 24.16 3.60
N ASN A 211 2.11 23.79 4.60
CA ASN A 211 3.40 24.42 4.89
C ASN A 211 4.38 24.24 3.72
N HIS A 212 4.43 23.04 3.12
CA HIS A 212 5.25 22.82 1.92
C HIS A 212 4.77 23.62 0.71
N LYS A 213 3.45 23.75 0.49
CA LYS A 213 2.89 24.59 -0.58
C LYS A 213 3.21 26.07 -0.36
N ARG A 214 3.06 26.57 0.87
CA ARG A 214 3.43 27.95 1.24
C ARG A 214 4.93 28.20 1.00
N ALA A 215 5.80 27.32 1.48
CA ALA A 215 7.25 27.43 1.28
C ALA A 215 7.65 27.52 -0.21
N ARG A 216 7.01 26.72 -1.07
CA ARG A 216 7.21 26.83 -2.53
C ARG A 216 6.70 28.15 -3.10
N GLN A 217 5.57 28.65 -2.62
CA GLN A 217 5.03 29.94 -3.07
C GLN A 217 5.94 31.11 -2.67
N TYR A 218 6.48 31.10 -1.44
CA TYR A 218 7.45 32.12 -1.01
C TYR A 218 8.72 32.05 -1.84
N ARG A 219 9.31 30.87 -2.02
CA ARG A 219 10.52 30.69 -2.85
C ARG A 219 10.29 31.11 -4.31
N ALA A 220 9.11 30.82 -4.87
CA ALA A 220 8.79 31.26 -6.23
C ALA A 220 8.64 32.78 -6.33
N LYS A 221 8.09 33.45 -5.30
CA LYS A 221 8.03 34.91 -5.23
C LYS A 221 9.43 35.51 -5.08
N GLU A 222 10.28 34.91 -4.26
CA GLU A 222 11.68 35.34 -4.04
C GLU A 222 12.49 35.28 -5.34
N VAL A 223 12.37 34.19 -6.12
CA VAL A 223 13.02 34.07 -7.44
C VAL A 223 12.50 35.11 -8.44
N ILE A 224 11.19 35.43 -8.42
CA ILE A 224 10.62 36.48 -9.29
C ILE A 224 11.18 37.86 -8.89
N VAL A 225 11.31 38.13 -7.58
CA VAL A 225 11.89 39.39 -7.08
C VAL A 225 13.36 39.50 -7.46
N GLU A 226 14.14 38.42 -7.32
CA GLU A 226 15.54 38.37 -7.77
C GLU A 226 15.67 38.55 -9.29
N GLU A 227 14.82 37.90 -10.10
CA GLU A 227 14.80 38.09 -11.55
C GLU A 227 14.44 39.53 -11.95
N ASP A 228 13.48 40.16 -11.27
CA ASP A 228 13.08 41.55 -11.51
C ASP A 228 14.18 42.54 -11.09
N GLU A 229 14.89 42.30 -9.98
CA GLU A 229 16.04 43.11 -9.54
C GLU A 229 17.24 42.95 -10.48
N LEU A 230 17.55 41.73 -10.93
CA LEU A 230 18.59 41.47 -11.93
C LEU A 230 18.23 42.10 -13.29
N ALA A 231 16.96 42.04 -13.69
CA ALA A 231 16.47 42.67 -14.90
C ALA A 231 16.52 44.21 -14.82
N ALA A 232 16.29 44.80 -13.64
CA ALA A 232 16.44 46.23 -13.41
C ALA A 232 17.91 46.68 -13.48
N ASP A 233 18.84 45.90 -12.93
CA ASP A 233 20.29 46.15 -13.05
C ASP A 233 20.77 46.02 -14.50
N HIS A 234 20.32 44.97 -15.21
CA HIS A 234 20.61 44.80 -16.63
C HIS A 234 20.02 45.90 -17.52
N GLN A 235 18.83 46.46 -17.22
CA GLN A 235 18.28 47.60 -17.95
C GLN A 235 19.06 48.90 -17.70
N THR A 236 19.74 49.02 -16.56
CA THR A 236 20.57 50.19 -16.25
C THR A 236 21.86 50.22 -17.10
N LYS A 237 22.35 49.06 -17.58
CA LYS A 237 23.52 48.95 -18.47
C LYS A 237 23.24 48.91 -19.98
N VAL A 238 21.98 48.76 -20.41
CA VAL A 238 21.64 48.49 -21.83
C VAL A 238 20.89 49.66 -22.51
N LYS A 239 21.15 50.91 -22.08
CA LYS A 239 20.53 52.09 -22.70
C LYS A 239 21.17 52.56 -24.02
N THR A 240 22.03 51.78 -24.65
CA THR A 240 22.50 52.02 -26.02
C THR A 240 22.26 50.81 -26.90
N THR A 241 21.50 51.05 -27.97
CA THR A 241 21.29 50.21 -29.17
C THR A 241 20.03 49.31 -29.18
N ARG A 242 18.94 49.86 -29.76
CA ARG A 242 17.89 49.12 -30.48
C ARG A 242 18.42 48.85 -31.92
N PRO A 243 18.07 47.74 -32.63
CA PRO A 243 16.67 47.53 -33.06
C PRO A 243 16.16 46.09 -33.32
N SER A 244 14.83 46.04 -33.55
CA SER A 244 14.06 45.24 -34.52
C SER A 244 13.68 43.76 -34.27
N HIS A 245 12.41 43.60 -33.87
CA HIS A 245 11.39 42.62 -34.29
C HIS A 245 11.79 41.21 -34.77
N ARG A 246 11.21 40.17 -34.14
CA ARG A 246 10.50 39.06 -34.82
C ARG A 246 9.39 38.48 -33.94
N ASP A 247 8.19 38.41 -34.53
CA ASP A 247 7.02 37.71 -34.02
C ASP A 247 7.27 36.20 -33.90
N PHE A 248 6.93 35.62 -32.76
CA PHE A 248 6.63 34.21 -32.64
C PHE A 248 5.26 34.02 -31.98
N THR A 249 4.36 33.47 -32.77
CA THR A 249 2.98 33.16 -32.43
C THR A 249 2.90 32.20 -31.24
N ARG A 250 2.44 32.71 -30.10
CA ARG A 250 2.15 31.90 -28.91
C ARG A 250 0.85 31.15 -29.12
N LYS A 251 0.94 29.86 -29.45
CA LYS A 251 -0.20 28.92 -29.45
C LYS A 251 -1.00 29.05 -28.16
N GLY A 252 -2.32 29.25 -28.30
CA GLY A 252 -3.26 29.43 -27.19
C GLY A 252 -3.22 28.28 -26.19
N LYS A 253 -3.14 28.64 -24.90
CA LYS A 253 -3.36 27.71 -23.79
C LYS A 253 -4.88 27.51 -23.62
N PRO A 254 -5.39 26.28 -23.55
CA PRO A 254 -6.81 26.06 -23.26
C PRO A 254 -7.14 26.55 -21.83
N SER A 255 -8.31 27.16 -21.71
CA SER A 255 -8.84 27.80 -20.50
C SER A 255 -8.92 26.83 -19.33
N ILE A 256 -8.07 27.04 -18.32
CA ILE A 256 -8.15 26.34 -17.04
C ILE A 256 -9.28 26.98 -16.23
N PHE A 257 -10.36 26.24 -16.02
CA PHE A 257 -11.47 26.63 -15.14
C PHE A 257 -10.93 26.79 -13.71
N LYS A 258 -10.81 28.04 -13.23
CA LYS A 258 -10.40 28.35 -11.85
C LYS A 258 -11.55 28.04 -10.89
N ARG A 259 -11.46 26.97 -10.12
CA ARG A 259 -12.34 26.77 -8.95
C ARG A 259 -11.83 27.64 -7.79
N LYS A 260 -12.71 28.46 -7.22
CA LYS A 260 -12.42 29.43 -6.17
C LYS A 260 -12.44 28.72 -4.82
N TYR A 261 -11.27 28.42 -4.25
CA TYR A 261 -11.17 27.86 -2.91
C TYR A 261 -11.42 28.97 -1.87
N ARG A 262 -12.36 28.73 -0.96
CA ARG A 262 -12.58 29.55 0.25
C ARG A 262 -11.76 28.91 1.36
N PHE A 263 -10.69 29.58 1.80
CA PHE A 263 -9.92 29.15 2.96
C PHE A 263 -10.80 29.30 4.20
N ILE A 264 -11.10 28.20 4.88
CA ILE A 264 -11.69 28.25 6.21
C ILE A 264 -10.52 28.17 7.20
N GLU A 265 -10.32 29.24 7.98
CA GLU A 265 -9.37 29.26 9.10
C GLU A 265 -10.00 28.53 10.28
N ASP A 266 -9.91 27.20 10.27
CA ASP A 266 -10.33 26.40 11.41
C ASP A 266 -9.22 26.37 12.46
N GLN A 267 -9.54 26.84 13.66
CA GLN A 267 -8.64 26.80 14.81
C GLN A 267 -8.34 25.34 15.18
N TYR A 268 -7.12 24.90 14.89
CA TYR A 268 -6.61 23.58 15.25
C TYR A 268 -6.24 23.55 16.73
N THR A 269 -7.05 22.87 17.54
CA THR A 269 -6.65 22.46 18.89
C THR A 269 -6.00 21.08 18.80
N ASP A 270 -4.72 21.02 19.20
CA ASP A 270 -3.95 19.77 19.32
C ASP A 270 -4.52 18.96 20.50
N ASP A 271 -5.61 18.24 20.25
CA ASP A 271 -6.15 17.31 21.21
C ASP A 271 -5.31 16.02 21.19
N LYS A 272 -4.19 16.06 21.92
CA LYS A 272 -3.43 14.86 22.34
C LYS A 272 -4.24 13.92 23.25
N ASN A 273 -5.55 14.13 23.34
CA ASN A 273 -6.42 13.45 24.26
C ASN A 273 -6.90 12.13 23.65
N TRP A 274 -6.56 11.04 24.32
CA TRP A 274 -6.88 9.67 23.89
C TRP A 274 -8.31 9.25 24.21
N ASN A 275 -9.18 10.20 24.54
CA ASN A 275 -10.50 9.96 25.13
C ASN A 275 -11.63 9.68 24.12
N ASP A 276 -11.31 9.57 22.82
CA ASP A 276 -12.25 9.02 21.83
C ASP A 276 -12.28 7.48 21.96
N PHE A 277 -12.91 7.02 23.05
CA PHE A 277 -13.44 5.65 23.20
C PHE A 277 -14.62 5.45 22.25
#